data_AF-A0A7X0P0C3-F1
#
_entry.id   AF-A0A7X0P0C3-F1
#
_cell.length_a   1.000
_cell.length_b   1.000
_cell.length_c   1.000
_cell.angle_alpha   90.00
_cell.angle_beta   90.00
_cell.angle_gamma   90.00
#
_symmetry.space_group_name_H-M   'P 1'
#
loop_
_entity.id
_entity.type
_entity.pdbx_description
1 polymer ?
#
loop_
_entity_poly.entity_id
_entity_poly.type
_entity_poly.pdbx_seq_one_letter_code
_entity_poly.pdbx_strand_id
1 'polypeptide(L)' 'MSATTSRGSASPALRARAAAPGACATDLTRDLPLPITRTAAEGAAVVIHLATLGADGPTGGFFDDGGPVPW' A
#
# COMPACT_ATOMS: atom_id res chain seq x y z
N MET A 1 41.92 13.44 -20.13
CA MET A 1 41.24 13.32 -18.83
C MET A 1 39.97 12.50 -19.04
N SER A 2 39.96 11.23 -18.65
CA SER A 2 38.73 10.42 -18.64
C SER A 2 38.05 10.61 -17.29
N ALA A 3 36.84 11.17 -17.28
CA ALA A 3 36.01 11.20 -16.08
C ALA A 3 35.35 9.82 -15.91
N THR A 4 35.82 9.05 -14.93
CA THR A 4 35.14 7.85 -14.47
C THR A 4 33.96 8.28 -13.60
N THR A 5 32.74 8.28 -14.15
CA THR A 5 31.53 8.44 -13.35
C THR A 5 31.40 7.22 -12.45
N SER A 6 31.70 7.34 -11.16
CA SER A 6 31.39 6.30 -10.19
C SER A 6 29.88 6.19 -10.10
N ARG A 7 29.29 5.11 -10.63
CA ARG A 7 27.88 4.82 -10.42
C ARG A 7 27.73 4.52 -8.93
N GLY A 8 27.09 5.43 -8.19
CA GLY A 8 26.69 5.17 -6.81
C GLY A 8 25.88 3.87 -6.79
N SER A 9 26.11 3.03 -5.77
CA SER A 9 25.32 1.82 -5.55
C SER A 9 23.84 2.15 -5.66
N ALA A 10 23.11 1.45 -6.53
CA ALA A 10 21.67 1.62 -6.60
C ALA A 10 21.09 1.32 -5.22
N SER A 11 20.42 2.29 -4.61
CA SER A 11 19.56 2.03 -3.46
C SER A 11 18.65 0.84 -3.79
N PRO A 12 18.33 -0.04 -2.82
CA PRO A 12 17.34 -1.09 -3.07
C PRO A 12 16.11 -0.45 -3.71
N ALA A 13 15.62 -1.01 -4.81
CA ALA A 13 14.49 -0.43 -5.54
C ALA A 13 13.32 -0.20 -4.57
N LEU A 14 13.04 1.07 -4.27
CA LEU A 14 11.94 1.47 -3.39
C LEU A 14 10.63 1.06 -4.06
N ARG A 15 9.79 0.33 -3.33
CA ARG A 15 8.46 -0.08 -3.79
C ARG A 15 7.42 0.72 -3.03
N ALA A 16 6.53 1.34 -3.76
CA ALA A 16 5.44 2.14 -3.21
C ALA A 16 4.11 1.67 -3.81
N ARG A 17 3.10 1.52 -2.96
CA ARG A 17 1.76 1.06 -3.31
C ARG A 17 0.76 1.84 -2.44
N ALA A 18 -0.35 2.30 -3.02
CA ALA A 18 -1.45 2.89 -2.26
C ALA A 18 -2.50 1.81 -1.96
N ALA A 19 -2.99 1.76 -0.72
CA ALA A 19 -3.94 0.74 -0.29
C ALA A 19 -5.21 1.39 0.28
N ALA A 20 -6.37 0.86 -0.08
CA ALA A 20 -7.65 1.18 0.53
C ALA A 20 -8.03 0.08 1.53
N PRO A 21 -8.03 0.36 2.85
CA PRO A 21 -8.43 -0.62 3.87
C PRO A 21 -9.95 -0.85 3.93
N GLY A 22 -10.73 -0.10 3.13
CA GLY A 22 -12.17 0.03 3.30
C GLY A 22 -12.55 0.87 4.52
N ALA A 23 -13.85 1.14 4.69
CA ALA A 23 -14.35 1.83 5.87
C ALA A 23 -14.28 0.88 7.08
N CYS A 24 -13.44 1.21 8.06
CA CYS A 24 -13.22 0.39 9.26
C CYS A 24 -13.77 1.10 10.50
N ALA A 25 -14.45 0.35 11.36
CA ALA A 25 -14.98 0.75 12.66
C ALA A 25 -13.84 1.17 13.60
N THR A 26 -13.45 2.42 13.49
CA THR A 26 -12.37 3.08 14.23
C THR A 26 -12.88 4.42 14.76
N ASP A 27 -12.09 5.13 15.56
CA ASP A 27 -12.47 6.46 16.02
C ASP A 27 -12.74 7.44 14.86
N LEU A 28 -12.09 7.25 13.70
CA LEU A 28 -12.31 8.06 12.49
C LEU A 28 -13.75 7.95 11.95
N THR A 29 -14.40 6.80 12.13
CA THR A 29 -15.73 6.51 11.56
C THR A 29 -16.83 6.47 12.62
N ARG A 30 -16.49 6.70 13.89
CA ARG A 30 -17.39 6.54 15.05
C ARG A 30 -18.74 7.26 14.88
N ASP A 31 -18.70 8.52 14.46
CA ASP A 31 -19.86 9.41 14.45
C ASP A 31 -20.55 9.49 13.08
N LEU A 32 -20.16 8.62 12.14
CA LEU A 32 -20.81 8.56 10.83
C LEU A 32 -22.20 7.91 10.97
N PRO A 33 -23.23 8.42 10.27
CA PRO A 33 -24.57 7.83 10.29
C PRO A 33 -24.69 6.55 9.43
N LEU A 34 -23.59 5.79 9.28
CA LEU A 34 -23.48 4.58 8.45
C LEU A 34 -23.11 3.38 9.34
N PRO A 35 -23.70 2.18 9.12
CA PRO A 35 -23.37 0.98 9.90
C PRO A 35 -22.03 0.38 9.45
N ILE A 36 -20.92 0.98 9.89
CA ILE A 36 -19.57 0.48 9.60
C ILE A 36 -19.22 -0.64 10.59
N THR A 37 -19.14 -1.87 10.11
CA THR A 37 -18.90 -3.07 10.94
C THR A 37 -17.52 -3.68 10.74
N ARG A 38 -16.83 -3.35 9.65
CA ARG A 38 -15.50 -3.89 9.35
C ARG A 38 -14.51 -3.47 10.42
N THR A 39 -13.77 -4.42 10.96
CA THR A 39 -12.77 -4.19 12.01
C THR A 39 -11.48 -3.60 11.44
N ALA A 40 -10.68 -2.96 12.30
CA ALA A 40 -9.34 -2.52 11.92
C ALA A 40 -8.43 -3.67 11.46
N ALA A 41 -8.59 -4.87 12.04
CA ALA A 41 -7.84 -6.06 11.65
C ALA A 41 -8.19 -6.52 10.23
N GLU A 42 -9.48 -6.53 9.88
CA GLU A 42 -9.92 -6.82 8.51
C GLU A 42 -9.39 -5.76 7.53
N GLY A 43 -9.48 -4.47 7.85
CA GLY A 43 -8.90 -3.40 7.01
C GLY A 43 -7.38 -3.48 6.84
N ALA A 44 -6.65 -3.95 7.85
CA ALA A 44 -5.21 -4.11 7.78
C ALA A 44 -4.76 -5.23 6.83
N ALA A 45 -5.63 -6.20 6.50
CA ALA A 45 -5.28 -7.37 5.70
C ALA A 45 -4.66 -6.99 4.34
N VAL A 46 -5.28 -6.07 3.58
CA VAL A 46 -4.75 -5.61 2.29
C VAL A 46 -3.42 -4.87 2.45
N VAL A 47 -3.29 -4.05 3.50
CA VAL A 47 -2.05 -3.30 3.78
C VAL A 47 -0.90 -4.26 4.08
N ILE A 48 -1.15 -5.27 4.93
CA ILE A 48 -0.17 -6.30 5.28
C ILE A 48 0.20 -7.15 4.06
N HIS A 49 -0.79 -7.55 3.25
CA HIS A 49 -0.55 -8.28 2.02
C HIS A 49 0.42 -7.51 1.10
N LEU A 50 0.11 -6.24 0.79
CA LEU A 50 0.93 -5.41 -0.09
C LEU A 50 2.32 -5.10 0.47
N ALA A 51 2.43 -4.96 1.79
CA ALA A 51 3.70 -4.72 2.48
C ALA A 51 4.62 -5.95 2.49
N THR A 52 4.05 -7.15 2.40
CA THR A 52 4.79 -8.43 2.42
C THR A 52 5.12 -8.98 1.03
N LEU A 53 4.64 -8.33 -0.04
CA LEU A 53 4.97 -8.71 -1.40
C LEU A 53 6.47 -8.55 -1.70
N GLY A 54 7.02 -9.58 -2.34
CA GLY A 54 8.41 -9.63 -2.77
C GLY A 54 8.76 -8.67 -3.90
N ALA A 55 9.96 -8.86 -4.45
CA ALA A 55 10.56 -7.93 -5.39
C ALA A 55 9.76 -7.73 -6.69
N ASP A 56 9.10 -8.80 -7.13
CA ASP A 56 8.36 -8.89 -8.39
C ASP A 56 6.90 -8.43 -8.25
N GLY A 57 6.46 -8.02 -7.06
CA GLY A 57 5.11 -7.52 -6.83
C GLY A 57 4.89 -6.11 -7.41
N PRO A 58 3.65 -5.72 -7.74
CA PRO A 58 3.32 -4.50 -8.49
C PRO A 58 3.66 -3.21 -7.74
N THR A 59 4.49 -2.34 -8.29
CA THR A 59 4.78 -1.02 -7.69
C THR A 59 4.09 0.10 -8.47
N GLY A 60 3.69 1.18 -7.79
CA GLY A 60 3.06 2.35 -8.41
C GLY A 60 1.61 2.12 -8.82
N GLY A 61 0.74 1.78 -7.87
CA GLY A 61 -0.70 1.59 -8.12
C GLY A 61 -1.55 1.77 -6.85
N PHE A 62 -2.88 1.69 -7.03
CA PHE A 62 -3.88 1.73 -5.96
C PHE A 62 -4.59 0.37 -5.87
N PHE A 63 -4.82 -0.11 -4.65
CA PHE A 63 -5.29 -1.48 -4.41
C PHE A 63 -6.30 -1.53 -3.26
N ASP A 64 -7.25 -2.44 -3.34
CA ASP A 64 -8.14 -2.84 -2.24
C ASP A 64 -8.14 -4.38 -2.07
N ASP A 65 -9.07 -4.93 -1.29
CA ASP A 65 -9.21 -6.37 -1.08
C ASP A 65 -9.41 -7.17 -2.40
N GLY A 66 -9.98 -6.53 -3.42
CA GLY A 66 -10.22 -7.10 -4.75
C GLY A 66 -9.02 -6.99 -5.70
N GLY A 67 -7.96 -6.28 -5.30
CA GLY A 67 -6.75 -6.08 -6.10
C GLY A 67 -6.63 -4.67 -6.66
N PRO A 68 -6.02 -4.49 -7.86
CA PRO A 68 -5.79 -3.17 -8.43
C PRO A 68 -7.10 -2.42 -8.72
N VAL A 69 -7.16 -1.16 -8.29
CA VAL A 69 -8.26 -0.24 -8.56
C VAL A 69 -7.80 0.78 -9.61
N PRO A 70 -8.55 1.00 -10.71
CA PRO A 70 -8.20 1.99 -11.72
C PRO A 70 -8.07 3.41 -11.15
N TRP A 71 -7.10 4.16 -11.67
CA TRP A 71 -6.86 5.57 -11.37
C TRP A 71 -6.86 6.40 -12.65
#